data_AF-A0AAD7IQK5-F1
#
_entry.id   AF-A0AAD7IQK5-F1
#
_cell.length_a   1.000
_cell.length_b   1.000
_cell.length_c   1.000
_cell.angle_alpha   90.00
_cell.angle_beta   90.00
_cell.angle_gamma   90.00
#
_symmetry.space_group_name_H-M   'P 1'
#
loop_
_entity.id
_entity.type
_entity.pdbx_description
1 polymer ?
#
loop_
_entity_poly.entity_id
_entity_poly.type
_entity_poly.pdbx_seq_one_letter_code
_entity_poly.pdbx_strand_id
1 'polypeptide(L)'
;MLGIHKALQFVGDVHLMQSDEVTAVNLFTIALEGFTEMDVHRSRAECMIRLGDIAKKNGDLLKALELWETARPLFECSSQTKKVQDINERVSGMSEKVKEEHRKNLARLAELNVPTGKVEEVDGDTEELELEEEAELIVA
;
A
#
# COMPACT_ATOMS: atom_id res chain seq x y z
N MET A 1 -7.69 -15.52 11.06
CA MET A 1 -7.60 -14.44 10.06
C MET A 1 -6.60 -14.77 8.95
N LEU A 2 -5.33 -15.05 9.25
CA LEU A 2 -4.29 -15.34 8.24
C LEU A 2 -4.67 -16.43 7.21
N GLY A 3 -5.17 -17.57 7.69
CA GLY A 3 -5.51 -18.71 6.83
C GLY A 3 -6.57 -18.41 5.76
N ILE A 4 -7.58 -17.58 6.08
CA ILE A 4 -8.64 -17.20 5.15
C ILE A 4 -8.05 -16.40 3.99
N HIS A 5 -7.20 -15.41 4.28
CA HIS A 5 -6.59 -14.56 3.26
C HIS A 5 -5.59 -15.33 2.39
N LYS A 6 -4.89 -16.32 2.97
CA LYS A 6 -4.04 -17.22 2.18
C LYS A 6 -4.86 -18.12 1.28
N ALA A 7 -6.00 -18.62 1.75
CA ALA A 7 -6.92 -19.38 0.91
C ALA A 7 -7.47 -18.52 -0.23
N LEU A 8 -7.90 -17.28 0.03
CA LEU A 8 -8.35 -16.34 -1.00
C LEU A 8 -7.27 -16.07 -2.06
N GLN A 9 -6.02 -15.85 -1.63
CA GLN A 9 -4.90 -15.69 -2.55
C GLN A 9 -4.72 -16.92 -3.45
N PHE A 10 -4.75 -18.14 -2.90
CA PHE A 10 -4.61 -19.36 -3.68
C PHE A 10 -5.79 -19.61 -4.63
N VAL A 11 -7.02 -19.32 -4.20
CA VAL A 11 -8.19 -19.41 -5.08
C VAL A 11 -8.08 -18.37 -6.20
N GLY A 12 -7.59 -17.16 -5.90
CA GLY A 12 -7.28 -16.15 -6.91
C GLY A 12 -6.29 -16.63 -7.96
N ASP A 13 -5.21 -17.30 -7.54
CA ASP A 13 -4.25 -17.93 -8.45
C ASP A 13 -4.93 -18.99 -9.36
N VAL A 14 -5.85 -19.79 -8.80
CA VAL A 14 -6.62 -20.78 -9.58
C VAL A 14 -7.51 -20.12 -10.63
N HIS A 15 -8.24 -19.08 -10.27
CA HIS A 15 -9.08 -18.34 -11.23
C HIS A 15 -8.24 -17.66 -12.31
N LEU A 16 -7.07 -17.13 -11.96
CA LEU A 16 -6.14 -16.56 -12.94
C LEU A 16 -5.65 -17.62 -13.94
N MET A 17 -5.35 -18.83 -13.48
CA MET A 17 -5.00 -19.96 -14.37
C MET A 17 -6.15 -20.36 -15.30
N GLN A 18 -7.41 -20.17 -14.86
CA GLN A 18 -8.62 -20.39 -15.65
C GLN A 18 -8.98 -19.21 -16.56
N SER A 19 -8.14 -18.16 -16.62
CA SER A 19 -8.39 -16.91 -17.35
C SER A 19 -9.62 -16.13 -16.85
N ASP A 20 -10.09 -16.41 -15.63
CA ASP A 20 -11.10 -15.61 -14.95
C ASP A 20 -10.44 -14.49 -14.15
N GLU A 21 -10.03 -13.46 -14.88
CA GLU A 21 -9.29 -12.33 -14.30
C GLU A 21 -10.14 -11.49 -13.36
N VAL A 22 -11.44 -11.34 -13.64
CA VAL A 22 -12.33 -10.52 -12.81
C VAL A 22 -12.42 -11.10 -11.41
N THR A 23 -12.67 -12.41 -11.31
CA THR A 23 -12.72 -13.08 -10.00
C THR A 23 -11.34 -13.08 -9.34
N ALA A 24 -10.26 -13.32 -10.09
CA ALA A 24 -8.90 -13.30 -9.56
C ALA A 24 -8.55 -11.93 -8.95
N VAL A 25 -8.85 -10.83 -9.65
CA VAL A 25 -8.64 -9.46 -9.16
C VAL A 25 -9.39 -9.23 -7.85
N ASN A 26 -10.67 -9.60 -7.78
CA ASN A 26 -11.46 -9.43 -6.55
C ASN A 26 -10.85 -10.19 -5.38
N LEU A 27 -10.46 -11.45 -5.60
CA LEU A 27 -9.87 -12.30 -4.57
C LEU A 27 -8.51 -11.78 -4.09
N PHE A 28 -7.65 -11.33 -5.01
CA PHE A 28 -6.36 -10.74 -4.66
C PHE A 28 -6.52 -9.41 -3.92
N THR A 29 -7.51 -8.59 -4.25
CA THR A 29 -7.79 -7.33 -3.55
C THR A 29 -8.22 -7.59 -2.10
N ILE A 30 -9.16 -8.51 -1.88
CA ILE A 30 -9.60 -8.87 -0.52
C ILE A 30 -8.43 -9.47 0.27
N ALA A 31 -7.65 -10.36 -0.34
CA ALA A 31 -6.47 -10.93 0.30
C ALA A 31 -5.44 -9.84 0.66
N LEU A 32 -5.21 -8.88 -0.25
CA LEU A 32 -4.30 -7.76 -0.06
C LEU A 32 -4.71 -6.88 1.13
N GLU A 33 -5.99 -6.56 1.25
CA GLU A 33 -6.54 -5.76 2.36
C GLU A 33 -6.25 -6.45 3.70
N GLY A 34 -6.62 -7.71 3.87
CA GLY A 34 -6.38 -8.38 5.14
C GLY A 34 -4.90 -8.65 5.42
N PHE A 35 -4.05 -8.90 4.41
CA PHE A 35 -2.60 -8.96 4.65
C PHE A 35 -2.01 -7.59 5.00
N THR A 36 -2.65 -6.49 4.58
CA THR A 36 -2.26 -5.14 5.01
C THR A 36 -2.65 -4.91 6.48
N GLU A 37 -3.85 -5.29 6.88
CA GLU A 37 -4.30 -5.19 8.28
C GLU A 37 -3.46 -6.05 9.24
N MET A 38 -3.02 -7.22 8.79
CA MET A 38 -2.19 -8.14 9.58
C MET A 38 -0.68 -7.88 9.46
N ASP A 39 -0.28 -6.89 8.68
CA ASP A 39 1.12 -6.56 8.36
C ASP A 39 1.97 -7.73 7.81
N VAL A 40 1.37 -8.57 6.97
CA VAL A 40 2.04 -9.74 6.38
C VAL A 40 2.69 -9.35 5.06
N HIS A 41 3.85 -8.70 5.17
CA HIS A 41 4.56 -8.08 4.04
C HIS A 41 4.70 -8.98 2.80
N ARG A 42 5.18 -10.22 2.98
CA ARG A 42 5.40 -11.15 1.86
C ARG A 42 4.11 -11.43 1.08
N SER A 43 3.03 -11.76 1.78
CA SER A 43 1.77 -12.14 1.13
C SER A 43 1.06 -10.92 0.53
N ARG A 44 1.18 -9.75 1.18
CA ARG A 44 0.75 -8.45 0.63
C ARG A 44 1.45 -8.17 -0.71
N ALA A 45 2.77 -8.31 -0.75
CA ALA A 45 3.58 -8.13 -1.96
C ALA A 45 3.23 -9.13 -3.07
N GLU A 46 3.01 -10.40 -2.72
CA GLU A 46 2.57 -11.43 -3.68
C GLU A 46 1.23 -11.06 -4.33
N CYS A 47 0.26 -10.55 -3.57
CA CYS A 47 -1.01 -10.07 -4.13
C CYS A 47 -0.81 -8.87 -5.08
N MET A 48 0.02 -7.89 -4.69
CA MET A 48 0.36 -6.74 -5.54
C MET A 48 1.01 -7.17 -6.86
N ILE A 49 1.90 -8.16 -6.85
CA ILE A 49 2.52 -8.69 -8.07
C ILE A 49 1.48 -9.28 -9.01
N ARG A 50 0.54 -10.10 -8.48
CA ARG A 50 -0.53 -10.69 -9.29
C ARG A 50 -1.43 -9.63 -9.92
N LEU A 51 -1.85 -8.65 -9.12
CA LEU A 51 -2.65 -7.53 -9.60
C LEU A 51 -1.90 -6.72 -10.68
N GLY A 52 -0.59 -6.48 -10.49
CA GLY A 52 0.24 -5.77 -11.46
C GLY A 52 0.45 -6.55 -12.76
N ASP A 53 0.65 -7.87 -12.67
CA ASP A 53 0.77 -8.76 -13.83
C ASP A 53 -0.55 -8.77 -14.65
N ILE A 54 -1.71 -8.77 -13.98
CA ILE A 54 -3.04 -8.65 -14.62
C ILE A 54 -3.22 -7.25 -15.25
N ALA A 55 -2.87 -6.17 -14.54
CA ALA A 55 -2.96 -4.80 -15.06
C ALA A 55 -2.14 -4.64 -16.34
N LYS A 56 -0.90 -5.16 -16.36
CA LYS A 56 -0.07 -5.18 -17.57
C LYS A 56 -0.72 -5.95 -18.71
N LYS A 57 -1.28 -7.13 -18.43
CA LYS A 57 -1.97 -7.95 -19.45
C LYS A 57 -3.15 -7.18 -20.08
N ASN A 58 -3.85 -6.38 -19.28
CA ASN A 58 -4.96 -5.53 -19.70
C ASN A 58 -4.52 -4.19 -20.30
N GLY A 59 -3.22 -3.94 -20.46
CA GLY A 59 -2.67 -2.73 -21.07
C GLY A 59 -2.50 -1.55 -20.11
N ASP A 60 -2.86 -1.70 -18.83
CA ASP A 60 -2.64 -0.67 -17.81
C ASP A 60 -1.21 -0.75 -17.25
N LEU A 61 -0.27 -0.24 -18.05
CA LEU A 61 1.16 -0.28 -17.74
C LEU A 61 1.55 0.61 -16.56
N LEU A 62 0.85 1.73 -16.36
CA LEU A 62 1.11 2.63 -15.23
C LEU A 62 0.68 1.97 -13.92
N LYS A 63 -0.50 1.35 -13.88
CA LYS A 63 -0.95 0.64 -12.68
C LYS A 63 -0.08 -0.56 -12.36
N ALA A 64 0.35 -1.31 -13.38
CA ALA A 64 1.30 -2.41 -13.20
C ALA A 64 2.60 -1.95 -12.55
N LEU A 65 3.17 -0.85 -13.07
CA LEU A 65 4.41 -0.28 -12.55
C LEU A 65 4.25 0.18 -11.08
N GLU A 66 3.16 0.89 -10.77
CA GLU A 66 2.83 1.32 -9.40
C GLU A 66 2.75 0.14 -8.43
N LEU A 67 2.04 -0.94 -8.81
CA LEU A 67 1.89 -2.12 -7.97
C LEU A 67 3.21 -2.86 -7.73
N TRP A 68 4.05 -2.99 -8.76
CA TRP A 68 5.35 -3.65 -8.61
C TRP A 68 6.34 -2.84 -7.78
N GLU A 69 6.41 -1.53 -8.00
CA GLU A 69 7.25 -0.61 -7.23
C GLU A 69 6.85 -0.59 -5.76
N THR A 70 5.54 -0.65 -5.47
CA THR A 70 5.02 -0.74 -4.10
C THR A 70 5.30 -2.11 -3.45
N ALA A 71 5.31 -3.20 -4.24
CA ALA A 71 5.60 -4.54 -3.74
C ALA A 71 7.08 -4.75 -3.38
N ARG A 72 8.00 -4.03 -4.04
CA ARG A 72 9.45 -4.20 -3.85
C ARG A 72 9.92 -4.04 -2.40
N PRO A 73 9.66 -2.92 -1.69
CA PRO A 73 10.11 -2.76 -0.29
C PRO A 73 9.54 -3.84 0.63
N LEU A 74 8.33 -4.33 0.37
CA LEU A 74 7.72 -5.41 1.17
C LEU A 74 8.47 -6.74 1.02
N PHE A 75 9.00 -7.03 -0.18
CA PHE A 75 9.87 -8.18 -0.38
C PHE A 75 11.25 -7.99 0.22
N GLU A 76 11.80 -6.77 0.22
CA GLU A 76 13.04 -6.45 0.92
C GLU A 76 12.90 -6.68 2.43
N CYS A 77 11.85 -6.15 3.06
CA CYS A 77 11.53 -6.40 4.47
C CYS A 77 11.35 -7.89 4.80
N SER A 78 10.88 -8.67 3.84
CA SER A 78 10.71 -10.13 3.98
C SER A 78 11.92 -10.95 3.57
N SER A 79 13.07 -10.32 3.27
CA SER A 79 14.31 -10.97 2.80
C SER A 79 14.14 -11.79 1.50
N GLN A 80 13.19 -11.42 0.65
CA GLN A 80 12.85 -12.10 -0.60
C GLN A 80 13.65 -11.54 -1.79
N THR A 81 14.99 -11.63 -1.74
CA THR A 81 15.90 -11.01 -2.71
C THR A 81 15.62 -11.42 -4.17
N LYS A 82 15.26 -12.69 -4.40
CA LYS A 82 14.88 -13.16 -5.75
C LYS A 82 13.65 -12.43 -6.28
N LYS A 83 12.65 -12.19 -5.44
CA LYS A 83 11.43 -11.46 -5.85
C LYS A 83 11.72 -10.00 -6.17
N VAL A 84 12.66 -9.38 -5.45
CA VAL A 84 13.14 -8.02 -5.76
C VAL A 84 13.82 -7.98 -7.14
N GLN A 85 14.65 -8.98 -7.45
CA GLN A 85 15.25 -9.10 -8.79
C GLN A 85 14.18 -9.28 -9.87
N ASP A 86 13.21 -10.18 -9.65
CA ASP A 86 12.10 -10.40 -10.59
C ASP A 86 11.28 -9.10 -10.83
N ILE A 87 11.15 -8.23 -9.83
CA ILE A 87 10.52 -6.90 -9.98
C ILE A 87 11.39 -5.98 -10.82
N ASN A 88 12.69 -5.89 -10.51
CA ASN A 88 13.61 -5.03 -11.25
C ASN A 88 13.67 -5.40 -12.74
N GLU A 89 13.60 -6.69 -13.07
CA GLU A 89 13.49 -7.17 -14.45
C GLU A 89 12.18 -6.72 -15.11
N ARG A 90 11.04 -6.86 -14.42
CA ARG A 90 9.73 -6.39 -14.91
C ARG A 90 9.76 -4.89 -15.21
N VAL A 91 10.26 -4.08 -14.28
CA VAL A 91 10.35 -2.62 -14.41
C VAL A 91 11.33 -2.23 -15.52
N SER A 92 12.48 -2.89 -15.61
CA SER A 92 13.45 -2.64 -16.68
C SER A 92 12.89 -2.91 -18.07
N GLY A 93 12.01 -3.91 -18.20
CA GLY A 93 11.29 -4.22 -19.43
C GLY A 93 10.20 -3.22 -19.83
N MET A 94 9.88 -2.25 -18.97
CA MET A 94 8.91 -1.19 -19.29
C MET A 94 9.55 -0.09 -20.14
N SER A 95 8.76 0.53 -21.02
CA SER A 95 9.25 1.65 -21.84
C SER A 95 9.65 2.85 -20.97
N GLU A 96 10.68 3.58 -21.39
CA GLU A 96 11.13 4.80 -20.70
C GLU A 96 10.00 5.83 -20.55
N LYS A 97 9.09 5.89 -21.53
CA LYS A 97 7.94 6.80 -21.47
C LYS A 97 7.02 6.48 -20.28
N VAL A 98 6.70 5.21 -20.05
CA VAL A 98 5.84 4.79 -18.92
C VAL A 98 6.55 5.03 -17.59
N LYS A 99 7.85 4.73 -17.51
CA LYS A 99 8.66 4.97 -16.30
C LYS A 99 8.73 6.45 -15.96
N GLU A 100 8.94 7.31 -16.97
CA GLU A 100 8.97 8.76 -16.79
C GLU A 100 7.62 9.32 -16.34
N GLU A 101 6.53 8.86 -16.95
CA GLU A 101 5.19 9.25 -16.55
C GLU A 101 4.88 8.83 -15.10
N HIS A 102 5.27 7.61 -14.71
CA HIS A 102 5.16 7.16 -13.33
C HIS A 102 5.98 8.02 -12.36
N ARG A 103 7.24 8.37 -12.69
CA ARG A 103 8.07 9.29 -11.88
C ARG A 103 7.40 10.65 -11.67
N LYS A 104 6.82 11.22 -12.73
CA LYS A 104 6.09 12.50 -12.64
C LYS A 104 4.86 12.39 -11.74
N ASN A 105 4.10 11.29 -11.85
CA ASN A 105 2.95 11.05 -10.99
C ASN A 105 3.36 10.97 -9.52
N LEU A 106 4.46 10.28 -9.21
CA LEU A 106 5.00 10.22 -7.85
C LEU A 106 5.45 11.59 -7.33
N ALA A 107 6.15 12.39 -8.16
CA ALA A 107 6.58 13.74 -7.77
C ALA A 107 5.38 14.64 -7.46
N ARG A 108 4.34 14.62 -8.30
CA ARG A 108 3.11 15.39 -8.09
C ARG A 108 2.36 14.98 -6.82
N LEU A 109 2.31 13.66 -6.53
CA LEU A 109 1.70 13.17 -5.28
C LEU A 109 2.49 13.63 -4.06
N ALA A 110 3.82 13.68 -4.14
CA ALA A 110 4.65 14.19 -3.06
C ALA A 110 4.41 15.69 -2.82
N GLU A 111 4.28 16.49 -3.88
CA GLU A 111 3.96 17.93 -3.80
C GLU A 111 2.60 18.19 -3.13
N LEU A 112 1.59 17.36 -3.40
CA LEU A 112 0.27 17.46 -2.77
C LEU A 112 0.29 17.10 -1.27
N ASN A 113 1.23 16.25 -0.86
CA ASN A 113 1.39 15.81 0.53
C ASN A 113 2.37 16.67 1.32
N VAL A 114 2.96 17.72 0.71
CA VAL A 114 3.70 18.72 1.48
C VAL A 114 2.68 19.45 2.35
N PRO A 115 2.77 19.37 3.70
CA PRO A 115 1.99 20.26 4.52
C PRO A 115 2.42 21.67 4.14
N THR A 116 1.56 22.42 3.46
CA THR A 116 1.78 23.84 3.22
C THR A 116 1.70 24.55 4.56
N GLY A 117 2.81 24.48 5.30
CA GLY A 117 3.02 25.16 6.56
C GLY A 117 3.07 26.66 6.32
N LYS A 118 1.90 27.28 6.40
CA LYS A 118 1.78 28.53 7.16
C LYS A 118 0.86 28.23 8.33
N VAL A 119 1.41 27.61 9.36
CA VAL A 119 0.91 27.88 10.70
C VAL A 119 1.44 29.27 10.97
N GLU A 120 0.60 30.30 10.82
CA GLU A 120 0.90 31.58 11.44
C GLU A 120 1.02 31.28 12.93
N GLU A 121 2.21 31.48 13.49
CA GLU A 121 2.40 31.55 14.93
C GLU A 121 1.44 32.62 15.44
N VAL A 122 0.35 32.20 16.07
CA VAL A 122 -0.48 33.08 16.87
C VAL A 122 0.29 33.27 18.16
N ASP A 123 1.09 34.34 18.20
CA ASP A 123 1.50 34.97 19.45
C ASP A 123 0.22 35.29 20.23
N GLY A 124 -0.04 34.51 21.26
CA GLY A 124 -1.26 34.57 22.06
C GLY A 124 -0.98 34.10 23.47
N ASP A 125 -0.37 35.01 24.21
CA ASP A 125 -0.21 35.12 25.66
C ASP A 125 -0.78 33.98 26.53
N THR A 126 0.15 33.38 27.28
CA THR A 126 -0.04 32.57 28.47
C THR A 126 -0.99 33.26 29.46
N GLU A 127 -2.16 32.67 29.71
CA GLU A 127 -2.91 32.89 30.96
C GLU A 127 -2.98 31.56 31.72
N GLU A 128 -2.11 31.45 32.71
CA GLU A 128 -2.23 30.50 33.83
C GLU A 128 -3.56 30.76 34.55
N LEU A 129 -4.44 29.76 34.57
CA LEU A 129 -5.54 29.70 35.54
C LEU A 129 -5.35 28.43 36.37
N GLU A 130 -4.66 28.60 37.50
CA GLU A 130 -4.81 27.77 38.69
C GLU A 130 -6.26 27.86 39.15
N LEU A 131 -6.98 26.73 39.26
CA LEU A 131 -8.16 26.63 40.13
C LEU A 131 -8.20 25.24 40.77
N GLU A 132 -7.62 25.24 41.97
CA GLU A 132 -8.00 24.60 43.23
C GLU A 132 -8.82 23.28 43.22
N GLU A 133 -8.21 22.35 43.95
CA GLU A 133 -8.71 21.11 44.53
C GLU A 133 -9.89 21.34 45.48
N GLU A 134 -11.06 20.76 45.19
CA GLU A 134 -12.05 20.46 46.25
C GLU A 134 -12.50 19.00 46.14
N ALA A 135 -12.03 18.21 47.10
CA ALA A 135 -12.62 16.95 47.48
C ALA A 135 -13.85 17.22 48.35
N GLU A 136 -15.01 16.68 47.99
CA GLU A 136 -16.01 16.31 48.99
C GLU A 136 -16.64 14.94 48.71
N LEU A 137 -16.51 14.13 49.75
CA LEU A 137 -16.93 12.77 49.98
C LEU A 137 -18.39 12.76 50.44
N ILE A 138 -19.35 12.25 49.66
CA ILE A 138 -20.66 11.85 50.22
C ILE A 138 -21.15 10.53 49.61
N VAL A 139 -21.32 9.58 50.53
CA VAL A 139 -21.91 8.25 50.45
C VAL A 139 -23.35 8.29 49.92
N ALA A 140 -23.67 7.40 48.96
CA ALA A 140 -24.98 6.76 48.83
C ALA A 140 -24.84 5.40 48.13
#